data_AF-A0A540MGJ4-F1
#
_entry.id   AF-A0A540MGJ4-F1
#
_cell.length_a   1.000
_cell.length_b   1.000
_cell.length_c   1.000
_cell.angle_alpha   90.00
_cell.angle_beta   90.00
_cell.angle_gamma   90.00
#
_symmetry.space_group_name_H-M   'P 1'
#
loop_
_entity.id
_entity.type
_entity.pdbx_description
1 polymer ?
#
loop_
_entity_poly.entity_id
_entity_poly.type
_entity_poly.pdbx_seq_one_letter_code
_entity_poly.pdbx_strand_id
1 'polypeptide(L)' 'LRFSLSVCVTSFQEKGSDEIVFKAMGRAINKTVTIVELIKRRIVGLHQNTTIGSTDITDIYEPLEEGLDT' A
#
# COMPACT_ATOMS: atom_id res chain seq x y z
N LEU A 1 4.70 7.84 -3.81
CA LEU A 1 4.08 6.55 -4.19
C LEU A 1 4.49 6.16 -5.61
N ARG A 2 5.46 5.25 -5.79
CA ARG A 2 5.86 4.68 -7.09
C ARG A 2 5.88 3.15 -7.00
N PHE A 3 4.72 2.55 -6.74
CA PHE A 3 4.55 1.12 -7.01
C PHE A 3 3.88 1.01 -8.38
N SER A 4 4.66 0.58 -9.38
CA SER A 4 4.21 0.45 -10.76
C SER A 4 3.87 -1.01 -11.04
N LEU A 5 2.78 -1.22 -11.79
CA LEU A 5 2.33 -2.54 -12.24
C LEU A 5 3.47 -3.34 -12.90
N SER A 6 4.29 -2.65 -13.70
CA SER A 6 5.45 -3.23 -14.38
C SER A 6 6.43 -3.89 -13.41
N VAL A 7 6.81 -3.21 -12.33
CA VAL A 7 7.77 -3.74 -11.33
C VAL A 7 7.23 -5.01 -10.65
N CYS A 8 5.92 -5.08 -10.39
CA CYS A 8 5.31 -6.27 -9.80
C CYS A 8 5.36 -7.46 -10.76
N VAL A 9 5.02 -7.23 -12.04
CA VAL A 9 5.06 -8.28 -13.06
C VAL A 9 6.49 -8.80 -13.26
N THR A 10 7.48 -7.90 -13.36
CA THR A 10 8.90 -8.27 -13.44
C THR A 10 9.36 -9.06 -12.21
N SER A 11 8.91 -8.70 -11.01
CA SER A 11 9.33 -9.41 -9.79
C SER A 11 8.82 -10.86 -9.75
N PHE A 12 7.60 -11.11 -10.23
CA PHE A 12 7.08 -12.49 -10.36
C PHE A 12 7.69 -13.27 -11.53
N GLN A 13 7.83 -12.64 -12.70
CA GLN A 13 8.26 -13.36 -13.91
C GLN A 13 9.78 -13.53 -14.02
N GLU A 14 10.55 -12.52 -13.63
CA GLU A 14 12.01 -12.52 -13.83
C GLU A 14 12.78 -12.83 -12.54
N LYS A 15 12.29 -12.37 -11.39
CA LYS A 15 12.97 -12.57 -10.10
C LYS A 15 12.47 -13.78 -9.32
N GLY A 16 11.38 -14.41 -9.76
CA GLY A 16 10.82 -15.60 -9.12
C GLY A 16 10.33 -15.37 -7.70
N SER A 17 9.87 -14.17 -7.36
CA SER A 17 9.30 -13.91 -6.03
C SER A 17 8.00 -14.69 -5.83
N ASP A 18 7.87 -15.39 -4.69
CA ASP A 18 6.68 -16.18 -4.37
C ASP A 18 5.50 -15.34 -3.86
N GLU A 19 5.81 -14.18 -3.26
CA GLU A 19 4.81 -13.29 -2.68
C GLU A 19 5.12 -11.81 -2.90
N ILE A 20 4.06 -11.00 -2.85
CA ILE A 20 4.15 -9.54 -2.82
C ILE A 20 3.16 -8.99 -1.81
N VAL A 21 3.60 -8.03 -1.00
CA VAL A 21 2.76 -7.42 0.04
C VAL A 21 2.47 -5.97 -0.31
N PHE A 22 1.18 -5.66 -0.46
CA PHE A 22 0.70 -4.30 -0.68
C PHE A 22 0.18 -3.71 0.62
N LYS A 23 0.71 -2.54 1.02
CA LYS A 23 0.23 -1.77 2.17
C LYS A 23 -0.29 -0.41 1.72
N ALA A 24 -1.45 -0.02 2.24
CA ALA A 24 -2.07 1.25 1.91
C ALA A 24 -2.92 1.76 3.08
N MET A 25 -2.99 3.08 3.23
CA MET A 25 -3.79 3.75 4.25
C MET A 25 -4.57 4.91 3.62
N GLY A 26 -5.70 5.27 4.22
CA GLY A 26 -6.55 6.38 3.79
C GLY A 26 -6.91 6.32 2.30
N ARG A 27 -6.78 7.46 1.60
CA ARG A 27 -7.13 7.61 0.18
C ARG A 27 -6.34 6.71 -0.77
N ALA A 28 -5.22 6.14 -0.34
CA ALA A 28 -4.41 5.25 -1.16
C ALA A 28 -5.01 3.84 -1.30
N ILE A 29 -5.88 3.42 -0.37
CA ILE A 29 -6.44 2.06 -0.34
C ILE A 29 -7.10 1.69 -1.68
N ASN A 30 -7.97 2.55 -2.21
CA ASN A 30 -8.68 2.30 -3.46
C ASN A 30 -7.72 2.12 -4.66
N LYS A 31 -6.67 2.94 -4.75
CA LYS A 31 -5.66 2.81 -5.80
C LYS A 31 -4.89 1.50 -5.68
N THR A 32 -4.50 1.13 -4.47
CA THR A 32 -3.76 -0.11 -4.21
C THR A 32 -4.59 -1.33 -4.58
N VAL A 33 -5.87 -1.39 -4.17
CA VAL A 33 -6.78 -2.48 -4.54
C VAL A 33 -6.90 -2.61 -6.07
N THR A 34 -6.99 -1.48 -6.78
CA THR A 34 -7.06 -1.48 -8.25
C THR A 34 -5.80 -2.08 -8.88
N ILE A 35 -4.61 -1.75 -8.36
CA ILE A 35 -3.34 -2.32 -8.85
C ILE A 35 -3.28 -3.83 -8.58
N VAL A 36 -3.64 -4.28 -7.38
CA VAL A 36 -3.66 -5.71 -7.03
C VAL A 36 -4.59 -6.48 -7.97
N GLU A 37 -5.77 -5.94 -8.27
CA GLU A 37 -6.73 -6.55 -9.19
C GLU A 37 -6.16 -6.67 -10.61
N LEU A 38 -5.43 -5.66 -11.10
CA LEU A 38 -4.76 -5.72 -12.39
C LEU A 38 -3.62 -6.76 -12.43
N ILE A 39 -2.91 -6.98 -11.31
CA ILE A 39 -1.83 -7.98 -11.23
C ILE A 39 -2.40 -9.39 -11.30
N LYS A 40 -3.46 -9.68 -10.52
CA LYS A 40 -4.14 -10.99 -10.55
C LYS A 40 -4.67 -11.35 -11.94
N ARG A 41 -5.06 -10.36 -12.75
CA ARG A 41 -5.46 -10.57 -14.16
C ARG A 41 -4.30 -10.90 -15.09
N ARG A 42 -3.08 -10.48 -14.75
CA ARG A 42 -1.86 -10.69 -15.56
C ARG A 42 -1.10 -11.94 -15.18
N ILE A 43 -1.19 -12.38 -13.93
CA ILE A 43 -0.48 -13.54 -13.40
C ILE A 43 -1.51 -14.53 -12.87
N VAL A 44 -1.66 -15.65 -13.57
CA VAL A 44 -2.63 -16.69 -13.23
C VAL A 44 -2.13 -17.48 -12.01
N GLY A 45 -3.05 -17.87 -11.11
CA GLY A 45 -2.74 -18.74 -9.97
C GLY A 45 -2.34 -18.04 -8.69
N LEU A 46 -2.33 -16.70 -8.65
CA LEU A 46 -2.05 -15.95 -7.42
C LEU A 46 -3.21 -16.08 -6.43
N HIS A 47 -2.89 -16.49 -5.20
CA HIS A 47 -3.82 -16.42 -4.07
C HIS A 47 -3.78 -15.02 -3.44
N GLN A 48 -4.94 -14.47 -3.13
CA GLN A 48 -5.06 -13.20 -2.41
C GLN A 48 -5.30 -13.46 -0.93
N ASN A 49 -4.45 -12.87 -0.08
CA ASN A 49 -4.73 -12.69 1.34
C ASN A 49 -4.94 -11.21 1.62
N THR A 50 -5.97 -10.85 2.38
CA THR A 50 -6.29 -9.44 2.69
C THR A 50 -6.49 -9.29 4.17
N THR A 51 -5.59 -8.52 4.79
CA THR A 51 -5.66 -8.14 6.20
C THR A 51 -6.06 -6.68 6.30
N ILE A 52 -7.07 -6.40 7.12
CA ILE A 52 -7.53 -5.05 7.44
C ILE A 52 -7.14 -4.78 8.90
N GLY A 53 -6.67 -3.57 9.17
CA GLY A 53 -6.32 -3.14 10.51
C GLY A 53 -6.48 -1.64 10.66
N SER A 54 -6.46 -1.18 11.91
CA SER A 54 -6.41 0.22 12.25
C SER A 54 -4.97 0.63 12.49
N THR A 55 -4.63 1.85 12.09
CA THR A 55 -3.36 2.49 12.41
C THR A 55 -3.67 3.85 13.00
N ASP A 56 -3.16 4.12 14.19
CA ASP A 56 -3.28 5.45 14.80
C ASP A 56 -2.37 6.44 14.09
N ILE A 57 -2.92 7.62 13.78
CA ILE A 57 -2.20 8.73 13.16
C ILE A 57 -2.26 9.88 14.15
N THR A 58 -1.11 10.25 14.71
CA THR A 58 -0.98 11.41 15.59
C THR A 58 -0.45 12.57 14.76
N ASP A 59 -1.31 13.53 14.47
CA ASP A 59 -0.90 14.82 13.90
C ASP A 59 -0.45 15.73 15.06
N ILE A 60 0.82 16.17 15.03
CA ILE A 60 1.34 17.15 15.99
C ILE A 60 1.18 18.52 15.34
N TYR A 61 0.45 19.41 16.01
CA TYR A 61 0.38 20.81 15.64
C TYR A 61 1.47 21.56 16.41
N GLU A 62 2.26 22.39 15.72
CA GLU A 62 3.15 23.34 16.39
C GLU A 62 2.33 24.57 16.82
N PRO A 63 2.36 24.97 18.10
CA PRO A 63 1.61 26.14 18.56
C PRO A 63 2.10 27.40 17.85
N LEU A 64 1.16 28.27 17.48
CA LEU A 64 1.47 29.52 16.77
C LEU A 64 2.23 30.52 17.64
N GLU A 65 2.14 30.41 18.97
CA GLU A 65 2.84 31.24 19.96
C GLU A 65 3.30 30.37 21.15
N GLU A 66 4.50 30.65 21.70
CA GLU A 66 5.01 29.94 22.88
C GLU A 66 4.13 30.21 24.12
N GLY A 67 3.56 29.16 24.72
CA GLY A 67 2.78 29.24 25.96
C GLY A 67 1.26 29.04 25.82
N LEU A 68 0.75 28.69 24.64
CA LEU A 68 -0.69 28.43 24.43
C LEU A 68 -1.16 27.03 24.87
N ASP A 69 -0.23 26.11 25.16
CA ASP A 69 -0.53 24.76 25.62
C ASP A 69 -0.31 24.69 27.15
N THR A 70 -1.39 24.82 27.94
CA THR A 70 -1.42 24.46 29.37
C THR A 70 -2.57 23.51 29.64
#